data_AF-A0A538QQW0-F1
#
_entry.id   AF-A0A538QQW0-F1
#
_cell.length_a   1.000
_cell.length_b   1.000
_cell.length_c   1.000
_cell.angle_alpha   90.00
_cell.angle_beta   90.00
_cell.angle_gamma   90.00
#
_symmetry.space_group_name_H-M   'P 1'
#
loop_
_entity.id
_entity.type
_entity.pdbx_description
1 polymer ?
#
loop_
_entity_poly.entity_id
_entity_poly.type
_entity_poly.pdbx_seq_one_letter_code
_entity_poly.pdbx_strand_id
1 'polypeptide(L)'
;AAVNTFFMVNWLHDWWYDSGFTEATANAQLDNLGRGGVAGDPLLIQAQAGANTGLRNNADMATPADGARPRMRMFLWTAGTLTSLISPTGTPHSEAFAAGPRNFDLTADVAAVTDGTAPFDDGCETITSNVAGKIAFVTFSGVCGSLATVNNVKAAGAIGVILADGAQDDPRAFAGSAAANIPGLAIGKTDGLALAAAIAAGPVTVELTSSVAGTERDGDLDNGVVAHEWGHYLHHRLENCGGTGSQQCAGMSEGWGDFDAMMMMARDGDNRDGTFGEGVYALLDGVTPDVGYFGIRRFPYSRDRTKNDLSFRHIGNENPLPTGMPGHPGGVNSEVHNTGEIWATMMWEVFNVVADAHGVTVARRRMSDYIVGGLLLSPRNPSFTEQRDAILVAASALDTDDMLLMGAAFADRGIGSCAVSPAKTSTVNAGVVESGTLAAKLALGTATLTDDGPKGDHDGILDPGESGTLRVTLANNGIIAAENVTITATSTATGIKLGAPLSIPLVQPFSSSTLAISVSLAANAPTNTVITINIHAAGDFTCNPGGVDISLMALTGANPMAPQPPDPTALASTPAAEGVIATQLAPTASLRPFDVQACILNDTP
;
A
#
# COMPACT_ATOMS: atom_id res chain seq x y z
N ALA A 1 11.08 -12.30 -24.45
CA ALA A 1 9.88 -12.65 -23.69
C ALA A 1 10.22 -13.68 -22.59
N ALA A 2 9.69 -14.91 -22.66
CA ALA A 2 9.66 -15.90 -21.57
C ALA A 2 11.00 -16.18 -20.83
N VAL A 3 12.14 -16.21 -21.52
CA VAL A 3 13.44 -16.43 -20.86
C VAL A 3 13.83 -15.24 -19.98
N ASN A 4 13.54 -14.01 -20.42
CA ASN A 4 13.84 -12.80 -19.65
C ASN A 4 13.01 -12.76 -18.37
N THR A 5 11.70 -12.98 -18.49
CA THR A 5 10.80 -12.99 -17.34
C THR A 5 11.06 -14.15 -16.39
N PHE A 6 11.42 -15.33 -16.91
CA PHE A 6 11.90 -16.43 -16.08
C PHE A 6 13.15 -16.03 -15.29
N PHE A 7 14.15 -15.43 -15.93
CA PHE A 7 15.36 -14.96 -15.26
C PHE A 7 15.02 -13.92 -14.17
N MET A 8 14.25 -12.89 -14.50
CA MET A 8 13.91 -11.81 -13.58
C MET A 8 13.17 -12.32 -12.33
N VAL A 9 12.15 -13.15 -12.49
CA VAL A 9 11.37 -13.68 -11.36
C VAL A 9 12.23 -14.58 -10.45
N ASN A 10 13.07 -15.44 -11.03
CA ASN A 10 13.95 -16.29 -10.21
C ASN A 10 15.06 -15.47 -9.53
N TRP A 11 15.59 -14.45 -10.21
CA TRP A 11 16.58 -13.55 -9.61
C TRP A 11 15.99 -12.75 -8.45
N LEU A 12 14.77 -12.23 -8.58
CA LEU A 12 14.06 -11.55 -7.50
C LEU A 12 13.72 -12.51 -6.35
N HIS A 13 13.26 -13.73 -6.66
CA HIS A 13 13.07 -14.77 -5.66
C HIS A 13 14.32 -14.97 -4.80
N ASP A 14 15.48 -15.18 -5.43
CA ASP A 14 16.73 -15.44 -4.72
C ASP A 14 17.22 -14.20 -3.96
N TRP A 15 17.10 -13.00 -4.55
CA TRP A 15 17.48 -11.74 -3.90
C TRP A 15 16.75 -11.52 -2.58
N TRP A 16 15.43 -11.71 -2.59
CA TRP A 16 14.56 -11.48 -1.44
C TRP A 16 14.56 -12.65 -0.45
N TYR A 17 14.95 -13.85 -0.88
CA TYR A 17 15.16 -15.00 0.01
C TYR A 17 16.16 -14.68 1.12
N ASP A 18 17.29 -14.05 0.75
CA ASP A 18 18.33 -13.62 1.68
C ASP A 18 17.84 -12.59 2.72
N SER A 19 16.74 -11.88 2.43
CA SER A 19 16.10 -10.91 3.34
C SER A 19 15.13 -11.54 4.34
N GLY A 20 14.88 -12.84 4.22
CA GLY A 20 13.88 -13.54 5.02
C GLY A 20 12.52 -13.72 4.33
N PHE A 21 12.39 -13.48 3.02
CA PHE A 21 11.23 -13.94 2.25
C PHE A 21 11.42 -15.39 1.80
N THR A 22 11.20 -16.29 2.73
CA THR A 22 11.51 -17.72 2.67
C THR A 22 10.23 -18.55 2.68
N GLU A 23 10.36 -19.86 2.68
CA GLU A 23 9.23 -20.77 2.76
C GLU A 23 8.38 -20.51 4.02
N ALA A 24 9.01 -20.28 5.17
CA ALA A 24 8.31 -20.01 6.43
C ALA A 24 7.53 -18.68 6.43
N THR A 25 7.91 -17.75 5.56
CA THR A 25 7.26 -16.44 5.37
C THR A 25 6.52 -16.38 4.03
N ALA A 26 6.08 -17.55 3.54
CA ALA A 26 5.19 -17.72 2.40
C ALA A 26 5.78 -17.23 1.06
N ASN A 27 7.06 -17.51 0.79
CA ASN A 27 7.55 -17.48 -0.59
C ASN A 27 6.91 -18.61 -1.45
N ALA A 28 7.09 -18.56 -2.77
CA ALA A 28 6.37 -19.41 -3.72
C ALA A 28 7.33 -20.46 -4.30
N GLN A 29 7.15 -21.72 -3.88
CA GLN A 29 8.00 -22.82 -4.28
C GLN A 29 7.18 -24.10 -4.55
N LEU A 30 7.63 -24.89 -5.51
CA LEU A 30 7.03 -26.21 -5.75
C LEU A 30 7.26 -27.16 -4.57
N ASP A 31 8.47 -27.11 -4.01
CA ASP A 31 8.89 -27.89 -2.85
C ASP A 31 9.61 -26.96 -1.88
N ASN A 32 9.20 -27.01 -0.60
CA ASN A 32 9.77 -26.19 0.47
C ASN A 32 10.91 -26.91 1.20
N LEU A 33 11.24 -28.15 0.80
CA LEU A 33 12.33 -28.95 1.36
C LEU A 33 12.25 -29.10 2.89
N GLY A 34 11.03 -29.07 3.43
CA GLY A 34 10.76 -29.15 4.87
C GLY A 34 11.10 -27.89 5.67
N ARG A 35 11.30 -26.73 5.04
CA ARG A 35 11.72 -25.48 5.69
C ARG A 35 10.59 -24.58 6.22
N GLY A 36 9.34 -25.00 6.08
CA GLY A 36 8.16 -24.26 6.55
C GLY A 36 7.20 -23.91 5.41
N GLY A 37 6.16 -23.13 5.72
CA GLY A 37 5.14 -22.71 4.76
C GLY A 37 4.32 -23.85 4.16
N VAL A 38 3.59 -23.52 3.10
CA VAL A 38 2.78 -24.46 2.31
C VAL A 38 3.32 -24.55 0.89
N ALA A 39 3.98 -25.67 0.57
CA ALA A 39 4.55 -25.91 -0.75
C ALA A 39 3.47 -26.10 -1.85
N GLY A 40 3.92 -26.20 -3.10
CA GLY A 40 3.07 -26.51 -4.26
C GLY A 40 2.51 -25.28 -4.96
N ASP A 41 3.09 -24.11 -4.69
CA ASP A 41 2.58 -22.82 -5.10
C ASP A 41 3.55 -21.99 -5.99
N PRO A 42 4.34 -22.59 -6.89
CA PRO A 42 5.32 -21.81 -7.67
C PRO A 42 4.61 -20.77 -8.54
N LEU A 43 5.19 -19.56 -8.59
CA LEU A 43 4.66 -18.42 -9.35
C LEU A 43 4.51 -18.79 -10.83
N LEU A 44 3.31 -18.58 -11.36
CA LEU A 44 3.00 -18.75 -12.78
C LEU A 44 3.17 -17.40 -13.50
N ILE A 45 4.22 -17.27 -14.31
CA ILE A 45 4.41 -16.11 -15.18
C ILE A 45 3.93 -16.41 -16.60
N GLN A 46 3.05 -15.56 -17.12
CA GLN A 46 2.49 -15.68 -18.46
C GLN A 46 3.04 -14.57 -19.34
N ALA A 47 4.01 -14.93 -20.19
CA ALA A 47 4.57 -14.02 -21.18
C ALA A 47 3.56 -13.72 -22.30
N GLN A 48 3.52 -12.47 -22.74
CA GLN A 48 2.62 -11.98 -23.79
C GLN A 48 1.16 -12.43 -23.57
N ALA A 49 0.73 -12.44 -22.31
CA ALA A 49 -0.54 -12.97 -21.88
C ALA A 49 -1.70 -12.29 -22.64
N GLY A 50 -2.60 -13.10 -23.19
CA GLY A 50 -3.77 -12.61 -23.92
C GLY A 50 -3.44 -11.82 -25.18
N ALA A 51 -2.26 -12.00 -25.78
CA ALA A 51 -1.88 -11.20 -26.94
C ALA A 51 -2.75 -11.41 -28.18
N ASN A 52 -3.24 -12.63 -28.38
CA ASN A 52 -4.19 -12.95 -29.46
C ASN A 52 -5.62 -12.53 -29.14
N THR A 53 -5.90 -12.09 -27.91
CA THR A 53 -7.22 -11.66 -27.43
C THR A 53 -7.27 -10.15 -27.15
N GLY A 54 -6.18 -9.42 -27.38
CA GLY A 54 -6.10 -7.97 -27.29
C GLY A 54 -5.62 -7.38 -25.97
N LEU A 55 -5.14 -8.18 -25.01
CA LEU A 55 -4.62 -7.63 -23.75
C LEU A 55 -3.31 -6.86 -24.01
N ARG A 56 -3.29 -5.57 -23.67
CA ARG A 56 -2.19 -4.64 -23.94
C ARG A 56 -2.06 -3.58 -22.86
N ASN A 57 -0.93 -2.87 -22.88
CA ASN A 57 -0.71 -1.60 -22.17
C ASN A 57 -0.90 -1.71 -20.66
N ASN A 58 -0.58 -2.89 -20.12
CA ASN A 58 -0.69 -3.18 -18.71
C ASN A 58 0.12 -4.44 -18.37
N ALA A 59 0.13 -4.79 -17.09
CA ALA A 59 0.46 -6.11 -16.57
C ALA A 59 -0.45 -6.37 -15.35
N ASP A 60 -0.43 -7.57 -14.78
CA ASP A 60 -1.06 -7.79 -13.48
C ASP A 60 -0.48 -8.95 -12.70
N MET A 61 -0.59 -8.82 -11.38
CA MET A 61 -0.24 -9.82 -10.39
C MET A 61 -1.44 -10.24 -9.55
N ALA A 62 -1.72 -11.54 -9.54
CA ALA A 62 -2.66 -12.16 -8.60
C ALA A 62 -1.88 -12.93 -7.53
N THR A 63 -1.98 -12.49 -6.27
CA THR A 63 -1.28 -13.08 -5.13
C THR A 63 -2.27 -13.74 -4.16
N PRO A 64 -2.63 -15.01 -4.33
CA PRO A 64 -3.41 -15.72 -3.34
C PRO A 64 -2.54 -16.08 -2.12
N ALA A 65 -3.19 -16.56 -1.06
CA ALA A 65 -2.52 -17.03 0.15
C ALA A 65 -1.52 -18.17 -0.13
N ASP A 66 -0.64 -18.42 0.84
CA ASP A 66 0.39 -19.47 0.79
C ASP A 66 -0.19 -20.83 0.39
N GLY A 67 0.53 -21.59 -0.44
CA GLY A 67 0.06 -22.86 -0.99
C GLY A 67 -0.83 -22.76 -2.23
N ALA A 68 -1.29 -21.56 -2.60
CA ALA A 68 -1.94 -21.31 -3.88
C ALA A 68 -1.00 -20.53 -4.81
N ARG A 69 -0.93 -20.95 -6.09
CA ARG A 69 0.01 -20.39 -7.06
C ARG A 69 -0.30 -18.92 -7.35
N PRO A 70 0.64 -18.00 -7.09
CA PRO A 70 0.56 -16.63 -7.61
C PRO A 70 0.64 -16.63 -9.14
N ARG A 71 0.01 -15.64 -9.78
CA ARG A 71 0.01 -15.52 -11.26
C ARG A 71 0.36 -14.11 -11.69
N MET A 72 1.46 -13.97 -12.40
CA MET A 72 1.86 -12.75 -13.09
C MET A 72 1.51 -12.85 -14.58
N ARG A 73 0.94 -11.79 -15.15
CA ARG A 73 0.64 -11.68 -16.57
C ARG A 73 1.31 -10.45 -17.15
N MET A 74 2.19 -10.65 -18.12
CA MET A 74 2.84 -9.57 -18.84
C MET A 74 2.14 -9.39 -20.19
N PHE A 75 1.81 -8.15 -20.55
CA PHE A 75 1.18 -7.86 -21.84
C PHE A 75 2.15 -7.20 -22.81
N LEU A 76 1.79 -7.19 -24.10
CA LEU A 76 2.47 -6.30 -25.06
C LEU A 76 1.95 -4.86 -24.86
N TRP A 77 2.69 -3.89 -25.37
CA TRP A 77 2.42 -2.47 -25.29
C TRP A 77 2.38 -1.86 -26.68
N THR A 78 1.50 -0.90 -26.91
CA THR A 78 1.21 -0.32 -28.23
C THR A 78 0.75 1.13 -28.10
N ALA A 79 1.06 1.91 -29.14
CA ALA A 79 0.59 3.28 -29.37
C ALA A 79 -0.93 3.41 -29.56
N GLY A 80 -1.65 2.30 -29.69
CA GLY A 80 -3.07 2.26 -30.03
C GLY A 80 -3.30 1.60 -31.39
N THR A 81 -4.37 1.98 -32.06
CA THR A 81 -4.75 1.41 -33.36
C THR A 81 -5.04 2.53 -34.34
N LEU A 82 -4.55 2.39 -35.57
CA LEU A 82 -5.04 3.16 -36.71
C LEU A 82 -6.28 2.46 -37.25
N THR A 83 -7.35 3.22 -37.43
CA THR A 83 -8.66 2.71 -37.83
C THR A 83 -9.18 3.52 -39.01
N SER A 84 -9.94 2.86 -39.88
CA SER A 84 -10.72 3.55 -40.91
C SER A 84 -12.00 2.79 -41.17
N LEU A 85 -13.12 3.51 -41.20
CA LEU A 85 -14.38 3.04 -41.75
C LEU A 85 -14.66 3.82 -43.02
N ILE A 86 -14.66 3.17 -44.17
CA ILE A 86 -15.09 3.79 -45.43
C ILE A 86 -16.53 3.34 -45.70
N SER A 87 -17.44 4.31 -45.79
CA SER A 87 -18.86 4.07 -46.05
C SER A 87 -19.39 5.02 -47.15
N PRO A 88 -20.60 4.75 -47.69
CA PRO A 88 -21.27 5.68 -48.60
C PRO A 88 -21.59 7.05 -47.97
N THR A 89 -21.61 7.14 -46.63
CA THR A 89 -21.87 8.39 -45.90
C THR A 89 -20.59 9.17 -45.60
N GLY A 90 -19.42 8.64 -45.93
CA GLY A 90 -18.11 9.26 -45.73
C GLY A 90 -17.12 8.35 -45.01
N THR A 91 -16.08 8.96 -44.46
CA THR A 91 -15.06 8.28 -43.64
C THR A 91 -15.10 8.87 -42.24
N PRO A 92 -16.02 8.41 -41.37
CA PRO A 92 -16.17 8.96 -40.03
C PRO A 92 -14.94 8.70 -39.16
N HIS A 93 -14.77 9.50 -38.09
CA HIS A 93 -13.84 9.14 -37.03
C HIS A 93 -14.28 7.80 -36.42
N SER A 94 -13.33 6.89 -36.21
CA SER A 94 -13.62 5.53 -35.78
C SER A 94 -12.63 5.06 -34.75
N GLU A 95 -13.08 4.26 -33.79
CA GLU A 95 -12.25 3.71 -32.72
C GLU A 95 -12.30 2.19 -32.73
N ALA A 96 -11.17 1.52 -32.50
CA ALA A 96 -11.16 0.06 -32.39
C ALA A 96 -11.71 -0.37 -31.04
N PHE A 97 -12.29 -1.56 -30.97
CA PHE A 97 -12.59 -2.16 -29.67
C PHE A 97 -11.33 -2.53 -28.91
N ALA A 98 -11.42 -2.50 -27.58
CA ALA A 98 -10.34 -2.92 -26.69
C ALA A 98 -10.03 -4.42 -26.82
N ALA A 99 -11.04 -5.26 -27.06
CA ALA A 99 -10.90 -6.71 -27.21
C ALA A 99 -11.53 -7.22 -28.52
N GLY A 100 -10.84 -8.17 -29.16
CA GLY A 100 -11.17 -8.74 -30.47
C GLY A 100 -10.00 -8.64 -31.45
N PRO A 101 -10.23 -8.94 -32.75
CA PRO A 101 -9.25 -8.72 -33.81
C PRO A 101 -8.84 -7.26 -33.90
N ARG A 102 -7.53 -7.00 -34.04
CA ARG A 102 -6.93 -5.65 -34.09
C ARG A 102 -6.29 -5.32 -35.44
N ASN A 103 -5.85 -6.34 -36.15
CA ASN A 103 -5.40 -6.23 -37.53
C ASN A 103 -6.47 -6.88 -38.38
N PHE A 104 -7.22 -6.07 -39.12
CA PHE A 104 -8.22 -6.56 -40.04
C PHE A 104 -8.39 -5.58 -41.18
N ASP A 105 -8.78 -6.15 -42.31
CA ASP A 105 -9.25 -5.46 -43.49
C ASP A 105 -10.49 -6.25 -43.91
N LEU A 106 -11.66 -5.69 -43.65
CA LEU A 106 -12.95 -6.36 -43.85
C LEU A 106 -13.86 -5.48 -44.69
N THR A 107 -14.15 -5.96 -45.89
CA THR A 107 -15.18 -5.38 -46.76
C THR A 107 -16.38 -6.31 -46.86
N ALA A 108 -17.54 -5.86 -46.40
CA ALA A 108 -18.77 -6.63 -46.45
C ALA A 108 -20.02 -5.73 -46.40
N ASP A 109 -21.18 -6.33 -46.68
CA ASP A 109 -22.47 -5.67 -46.53
C ASP A 109 -22.81 -5.43 -45.06
N VAL A 110 -23.46 -4.31 -44.78
CA VAL A 110 -23.93 -3.92 -43.44
C VAL A 110 -25.41 -4.22 -43.30
N ALA A 111 -25.81 -4.74 -42.13
CA ALA A 111 -27.20 -4.91 -41.75
C ALA A 111 -27.46 -4.32 -40.36
N ALA A 112 -28.51 -3.52 -40.25
CA ALA A 112 -28.97 -3.00 -38.96
C ALA A 112 -29.44 -4.16 -38.06
N VAL A 113 -29.01 -4.10 -36.80
CA VAL A 113 -29.45 -5.04 -35.77
C VAL A 113 -30.89 -4.72 -35.36
N THR A 114 -31.65 -5.78 -35.14
CA THR A 114 -32.94 -5.70 -34.45
C THR A 114 -33.05 -6.87 -33.50
N ASP A 115 -33.37 -6.63 -32.23
CA ASP A 115 -33.64 -7.64 -31.21
C ASP A 115 -35.11 -7.59 -30.75
N GLY A 116 -35.40 -8.25 -29.62
CA GLY A 116 -36.75 -8.44 -29.11
C GLY A 116 -37.26 -7.39 -28.11
N THR A 117 -36.41 -6.47 -27.63
CA THR A 117 -36.74 -5.58 -26.51
C THR A 117 -36.36 -4.13 -26.82
N ALA A 118 -37.16 -3.15 -26.42
CA ALA A 118 -36.81 -1.74 -26.64
C ALA A 118 -35.67 -1.31 -25.69
N PRO A 119 -34.62 -0.58 -26.16
CA PRO A 119 -34.35 -0.17 -27.54
C PRO A 119 -33.96 -1.34 -28.46
N PHE A 120 -34.69 -1.51 -29.57
CA PHE A 120 -34.58 -2.73 -30.39
C PHE A 120 -33.30 -2.83 -31.23
N ASP A 121 -32.47 -1.80 -31.26
CA ASP A 121 -31.28 -1.69 -32.11
C ASP A 121 -29.97 -1.71 -31.31
N ASP A 122 -30.01 -2.07 -30.03
CA ASP A 122 -28.85 -2.06 -29.12
C ASP A 122 -28.14 -3.42 -28.98
N GLY A 123 -28.78 -4.49 -29.46
CA GLY A 123 -28.21 -5.82 -29.53
C GLY A 123 -27.97 -6.46 -28.16
N CYS A 124 -28.70 -6.01 -27.13
CA CYS A 124 -28.56 -6.55 -25.78
C CYS A 124 -29.23 -7.92 -25.61
N GLU A 125 -30.27 -8.21 -26.40
CA GLU A 125 -30.95 -9.50 -26.43
C GLU A 125 -30.55 -10.34 -27.66
N THR A 126 -31.23 -11.47 -27.84
CA THR A 126 -31.05 -12.32 -29.02
C THR A 126 -31.44 -11.57 -30.28
N ILE A 127 -30.50 -11.45 -31.22
CA ILE A 127 -30.72 -10.76 -32.49
C ILE A 127 -31.73 -11.51 -33.35
N THR A 128 -32.73 -10.80 -33.85
CA THR A 128 -33.80 -11.34 -34.70
C THR A 128 -33.65 -10.93 -36.17
N SER A 129 -32.88 -9.87 -36.47
CA SER A 129 -32.58 -9.47 -37.85
C SER A 129 -31.51 -10.37 -38.50
N ASN A 130 -31.51 -10.46 -39.84
CA ASN A 130 -30.55 -11.29 -40.57
C ASN A 130 -29.21 -10.55 -40.78
N VAL A 131 -28.27 -10.79 -39.87
CA VAL A 131 -26.89 -10.29 -39.91
C VAL A 131 -25.87 -11.37 -40.30
N ALA A 132 -26.31 -12.58 -40.65
CA ALA A 132 -25.43 -13.70 -40.96
C ALA A 132 -24.55 -13.41 -42.19
N GLY A 133 -23.23 -13.55 -42.04
CA GLY A 133 -22.26 -13.25 -43.11
C GLY A 133 -22.07 -11.75 -43.39
N LYS A 134 -22.64 -10.87 -42.56
CA LYS A 134 -22.61 -9.40 -42.73
C LYS A 134 -21.92 -8.71 -41.57
N ILE A 135 -21.67 -7.41 -41.73
CA ILE A 135 -21.29 -6.52 -40.63
C ILE A 135 -22.58 -6.06 -39.94
N ALA A 136 -22.71 -6.34 -38.64
CA ALA A 136 -23.84 -5.90 -37.84
C ALA A 136 -23.68 -4.42 -37.47
N PHE A 137 -24.69 -3.59 -37.73
CA PHE A 137 -24.73 -2.20 -37.25
C PHE A 137 -25.63 -2.09 -36.02
N VAL A 138 -25.08 -1.58 -34.92
CA VAL A 138 -25.75 -1.46 -33.61
C VAL A 138 -25.68 -0.02 -33.11
N THR A 139 -26.76 0.48 -32.50
CA THR A 139 -26.75 1.73 -31.75
C THR A 139 -26.55 1.43 -30.26
N PHE A 140 -25.43 1.83 -29.68
CA PHE A 140 -25.16 1.54 -28.27
C PHE A 140 -26.03 2.39 -27.34
N SER A 141 -26.89 1.73 -26.57
CA SER A 141 -27.85 2.36 -25.64
C SER A 141 -27.33 2.49 -24.21
N GLY A 142 -26.32 1.69 -23.82
CA GLY A 142 -25.86 1.56 -22.44
C GLY A 142 -26.70 0.61 -21.56
N VAL A 143 -27.74 -0.03 -22.11
CA VAL A 143 -28.57 -1.02 -21.40
C VAL A 143 -27.75 -2.25 -21.00
N CYS A 144 -26.84 -2.68 -21.89
CA CYS A 144 -25.84 -3.70 -21.62
C CYS A 144 -24.44 -3.21 -22.04
N GLY A 145 -23.41 -3.89 -21.57
CA GLY A 145 -22.03 -3.60 -22.00
C GLY A 145 -21.76 -4.09 -23.43
N SER A 146 -20.86 -3.42 -24.13
CA SER A 146 -20.45 -3.80 -25.50
C SER A 146 -19.96 -5.25 -25.63
N LEU A 147 -19.44 -5.85 -24.55
CA LEU A 147 -19.13 -7.29 -24.50
C LEU A 147 -20.34 -8.17 -24.82
N ALA A 148 -21.50 -7.88 -24.21
CA ALA A 148 -22.73 -8.63 -24.45
C ALA A 148 -23.22 -8.42 -25.88
N THR A 149 -23.27 -7.16 -26.33
CA THR A 149 -23.63 -6.78 -27.70
C THR A 149 -22.83 -7.56 -28.75
N VAL A 150 -21.48 -7.54 -28.65
CA VAL A 150 -20.61 -8.21 -29.64
C VAL A 150 -20.77 -9.73 -29.61
N ASN A 151 -21.01 -10.33 -28.44
CA ASN A 151 -21.31 -11.76 -28.34
C ASN A 151 -22.64 -12.12 -29.03
N ASN A 152 -23.68 -11.30 -28.85
CA ASN A 152 -25.00 -11.54 -29.42
C ASN A 152 -25.00 -11.45 -30.95
N VAL A 153 -24.37 -10.40 -31.52
CA VAL A 153 -24.27 -10.28 -32.98
C VAL A 153 -23.43 -11.40 -33.60
N LYS A 154 -22.38 -11.86 -32.90
CA LYS A 154 -21.61 -13.04 -33.32
C LYS A 154 -22.46 -14.31 -33.31
N ALA A 155 -23.25 -14.52 -32.26
CA ALA A 155 -24.15 -15.66 -32.17
C ALA A 155 -25.19 -15.67 -33.30
N ALA A 156 -25.59 -14.49 -33.79
CA ALA A 156 -26.46 -14.31 -34.95
C ALA A 156 -25.76 -14.48 -36.32
N GLY A 157 -24.46 -14.80 -36.32
CA GLY A 157 -23.69 -15.11 -37.52
C GLY A 157 -22.98 -13.91 -38.17
N ALA A 158 -22.92 -12.75 -37.51
CA ALA A 158 -22.18 -11.60 -38.02
C ALA A 158 -20.69 -11.92 -38.15
N ILE A 159 -20.05 -11.36 -39.18
CA ILE A 159 -18.61 -11.48 -39.45
C ILE A 159 -17.84 -10.23 -39.02
N GLY A 160 -18.53 -9.15 -38.69
CA GLY A 160 -17.98 -7.94 -38.10
C GLY A 160 -19.08 -7.09 -37.46
N VAL A 161 -18.71 -5.98 -36.82
CA VAL A 161 -19.68 -5.10 -36.16
C VAL A 161 -19.26 -3.63 -36.23
N ILE A 162 -20.22 -2.74 -36.49
CA ILE A 162 -20.09 -1.30 -36.31
C ILE A 162 -21.00 -0.91 -35.16
N LEU A 163 -20.44 -0.25 -34.15
CA LEU A 163 -21.17 0.20 -32.97
C LEU A 163 -21.20 1.73 -32.95
N ALA A 164 -22.37 2.32 -33.15
CA ALA A 164 -22.56 3.76 -33.03
C ALA A 164 -22.70 4.15 -31.56
N ASP A 165 -21.88 5.08 -31.07
CA ASP A 165 -22.00 5.63 -29.71
C ASP A 165 -23.25 6.52 -29.64
N GLY A 166 -24.30 6.07 -28.96
CA GLY A 166 -25.54 6.82 -28.84
C GLY A 166 -25.41 8.12 -28.01
N ALA A 167 -24.31 8.32 -27.28
CA ALA A 167 -24.15 9.40 -26.32
C ALA A 167 -23.37 10.62 -26.86
N GLN A 168 -22.41 10.44 -27.77
CA GLN A 168 -21.48 11.50 -28.19
C GLN A 168 -20.96 11.31 -29.63
N ASP A 169 -20.53 12.42 -30.25
CA ASP A 169 -20.04 12.43 -31.64
C ASP A 169 -18.58 12.00 -31.79
N ASP A 170 -17.77 12.14 -30.74
CA ASP A 170 -16.43 11.57 -30.73
C ASP A 170 -16.51 10.16 -30.11
N PRO A 171 -16.32 9.07 -30.89
CA PRO A 171 -16.49 7.72 -30.37
C PRO A 171 -15.53 7.42 -29.23
N ARG A 172 -16.04 6.76 -28.18
CA ARG A 172 -15.21 6.24 -27.10
C ARG A 172 -14.68 4.85 -27.46
N ALA A 173 -13.61 4.43 -26.79
CA ALA A 173 -13.17 3.04 -26.81
C ALA A 173 -14.20 2.15 -26.11
N PHE A 174 -14.77 1.19 -26.83
CA PHE A 174 -15.67 0.16 -26.29
C PHE A 174 -14.91 -1.14 -26.01
N ALA A 175 -15.38 -1.91 -25.03
CA ALA A 175 -14.71 -3.15 -24.60
C ALA A 175 -14.61 -4.21 -25.72
N GLY A 176 -15.66 -4.41 -26.51
CA GLY A 176 -15.70 -5.48 -27.51
C GLY A 176 -15.77 -6.88 -26.90
N SER A 177 -15.33 -7.92 -27.62
CA SER A 177 -15.32 -9.30 -27.12
C SER A 177 -14.18 -10.15 -27.71
N ALA A 178 -13.26 -10.54 -26.83
CA ALA A 178 -12.21 -11.52 -27.15
C ALA A 178 -12.80 -12.89 -27.52
N ALA A 179 -13.90 -13.30 -26.89
CA ALA A 179 -14.51 -14.61 -27.13
C ALA A 179 -15.23 -14.67 -28.48
N ALA A 180 -15.92 -13.59 -28.87
CA ALA A 180 -16.59 -13.50 -30.16
C ALA A 180 -15.59 -13.44 -31.32
N ASN A 181 -14.44 -12.79 -31.09
CA ASN A 181 -13.31 -12.67 -32.00
C ASN A 181 -13.72 -12.27 -33.44
N ILE A 182 -14.49 -11.19 -33.59
CA ILE A 182 -14.86 -10.60 -34.88
C ILE A 182 -14.40 -9.14 -34.99
N PRO A 183 -13.96 -8.69 -36.19
CA PRO A 183 -13.62 -7.29 -36.45
C PRO A 183 -14.73 -6.32 -36.04
N GLY A 184 -14.35 -5.15 -35.52
CA GLY A 184 -15.32 -4.11 -35.28
C GLY A 184 -14.73 -2.75 -34.95
N LEU A 185 -15.51 -1.72 -35.25
CA LEU A 185 -15.18 -0.32 -34.99
C LEU A 185 -16.37 0.37 -34.32
N ALA A 186 -16.07 1.33 -33.45
CA ALA A 186 -17.03 2.28 -32.92
C ALA A 186 -17.00 3.57 -33.75
N ILE A 187 -18.16 4.22 -33.92
CA ILE A 187 -18.29 5.52 -34.58
C ILE A 187 -19.18 6.47 -33.77
N GLY A 188 -19.03 7.77 -34.03
CA GLY A 188 -19.79 8.82 -33.36
C GLY A 188 -21.30 8.78 -33.63
N LYS A 189 -22.07 9.42 -32.75
CA LYS A 189 -23.53 9.50 -32.83
C LYS A 189 -24.04 10.01 -34.18
N THR A 190 -23.56 11.17 -34.64
CA THR A 190 -24.04 11.78 -35.89
C THR A 190 -23.74 10.91 -37.10
N ASP A 191 -22.54 10.35 -37.19
CA ASP A 191 -22.15 9.44 -38.27
C ASP A 191 -22.91 8.11 -38.22
N GLY A 192 -23.17 7.61 -37.02
CA GLY A 192 -24.03 6.45 -36.78
C GLY A 192 -25.45 6.65 -37.30
N LEU A 193 -26.07 7.80 -37.00
CA LEU A 193 -27.40 8.14 -37.52
C LEU A 193 -27.41 8.23 -39.05
N ALA A 194 -26.38 8.82 -39.65
CA ALA A 194 -26.24 8.90 -41.11
C ALA A 194 -26.12 7.51 -41.75
N LEU A 195 -25.28 6.64 -41.17
CA LEU A 195 -25.10 5.27 -41.66
C LEU A 195 -26.37 4.43 -41.47
N ALA A 196 -27.07 4.57 -40.35
CA ALA A 196 -28.37 3.92 -40.12
C ALA A 196 -29.40 4.32 -41.19
N ALA A 197 -29.47 5.62 -41.53
CA ALA A 197 -30.36 6.11 -42.58
C ALA A 197 -29.98 5.55 -43.97
N ALA A 198 -28.69 5.43 -44.28
CA ALA A 198 -28.21 4.83 -45.52
C ALA A 198 -28.57 3.35 -45.62
N ILE A 199 -28.40 2.58 -44.54
CA ILE A 199 -28.80 1.16 -44.45
C ILE A 199 -30.30 1.00 -44.65
N ALA A 200 -31.11 1.91 -44.09
CA ALA A 200 -32.56 1.90 -44.26
C ALA A 200 -32.99 2.25 -45.71
N ALA A 201 -32.19 3.02 -46.45
CA ALA A 201 -32.46 3.40 -47.83
C ALA A 201 -32.13 2.30 -48.85
N GLY A 202 -31.24 1.36 -48.51
CA GLY A 202 -30.87 0.25 -49.38
C GLY A 202 -29.60 -0.50 -48.91
N PRO A 203 -29.14 -1.49 -49.68
CA PRO A 203 -27.90 -2.21 -49.37
C PRO A 203 -26.70 -1.27 -49.27
N VAL A 204 -25.94 -1.40 -48.20
CA VAL A 204 -24.72 -0.63 -47.94
C VAL A 204 -23.56 -1.61 -47.75
N THR A 205 -22.47 -1.37 -48.48
CA THR A 205 -21.19 -2.05 -48.29
C THR A 205 -20.21 -1.06 -47.67
N VAL A 206 -19.39 -1.54 -46.74
CA VAL A 206 -18.37 -0.74 -46.05
C VAL A 206 -17.04 -1.50 -46.03
N GLU A 207 -15.97 -0.76 -45.85
CA GLU A 207 -14.63 -1.28 -45.56
C GLU A 207 -14.22 -0.86 -44.16
N LEU A 208 -13.93 -1.82 -43.30
CA LEU A 208 -13.38 -1.61 -41.97
C LEU A 208 -11.91 -2.03 -42.01
N THR A 209 -11.02 -1.09 -41.69
CA THR A 209 -9.61 -1.39 -41.46
C THR A 209 -9.23 -1.04 -40.03
N SER A 210 -8.42 -1.91 -39.44
CA SER A 210 -7.68 -1.58 -38.23
C SER A 210 -6.29 -2.19 -38.33
N SER A 211 -5.29 -1.42 -37.89
CA SER A 211 -3.93 -1.90 -37.73
C SER A 211 -3.35 -1.37 -36.44
N VAL A 212 -2.50 -2.16 -35.79
CA VAL A 212 -1.76 -1.70 -34.62
C VAL A 212 -0.86 -0.52 -35.02
N ALA A 213 -0.97 0.58 -34.28
CA ALA A 213 -0.14 1.74 -34.51
C ALA A 213 1.27 1.51 -33.96
N GLY A 214 2.29 1.80 -34.78
CA GLY A 214 3.69 1.71 -34.38
C GLY A 214 4.18 0.29 -34.12
N THR A 215 5.26 0.18 -33.34
CA THR A 215 5.83 -1.10 -32.94
C THR A 215 5.15 -1.58 -31.66
N GLU A 216 4.73 -2.84 -31.61
CA GLU A 216 4.34 -3.45 -30.33
C GLU A 216 5.59 -3.79 -29.53
N ARG A 217 5.64 -3.30 -28.29
CA ARG A 217 6.73 -3.58 -27.35
C ARG A 217 6.34 -4.69 -26.42
N ASP A 218 7.28 -5.57 -26.14
CA ASP A 218 7.02 -6.70 -25.28
C ASP A 218 7.26 -6.32 -23.83
N GLY A 219 6.19 -6.22 -23.02
CA GLY A 219 6.30 -5.88 -21.60
C GLY A 219 7.17 -6.88 -20.82
N ASP A 220 7.30 -8.13 -21.31
CA ASP A 220 8.24 -9.12 -20.77
C ASP A 220 9.72 -8.71 -20.87
N LEU A 221 10.06 -7.68 -21.66
CA LEU A 221 11.41 -7.13 -21.79
C LEU A 221 11.62 -5.85 -20.97
N ASP A 222 10.55 -5.30 -20.37
CA ASP A 222 10.65 -4.17 -19.45
C ASP A 222 10.84 -4.69 -18.03
N ASN A 223 12.09 -4.75 -17.59
CA ASN A 223 12.43 -5.27 -16.26
C ASN A 223 11.82 -4.44 -15.12
N GLY A 224 11.50 -3.16 -15.34
CA GLY A 224 10.82 -2.33 -14.36
C GLY A 224 9.39 -2.83 -14.13
N VAL A 225 8.64 -3.06 -15.22
CA VAL A 225 7.27 -3.61 -15.13
C VAL A 225 7.27 -5.02 -14.50
N VAL A 226 8.22 -5.88 -14.86
CA VAL A 226 8.32 -7.23 -14.26
C VAL A 226 8.60 -7.16 -12.75
N ALA A 227 9.49 -6.26 -12.33
CA ALA A 227 9.78 -6.05 -10.92
C ALA A 227 8.59 -5.43 -10.17
N HIS A 228 7.85 -4.48 -10.78
CA HIS A 228 6.63 -3.92 -10.22
C HIS A 228 5.60 -5.00 -9.85
N GLU A 229 5.29 -5.88 -10.80
CA GLU A 229 4.36 -6.98 -10.56
C GLU A 229 4.88 -7.96 -9.49
N TRP A 230 6.21 -8.13 -9.39
CA TRP A 230 6.82 -8.93 -8.34
C TRP A 230 6.75 -8.23 -6.97
N GLY A 231 6.80 -6.91 -6.90
CA GLY A 231 6.58 -6.14 -5.68
C GLY A 231 5.18 -6.35 -5.09
N HIS A 232 4.14 -6.47 -5.91
CA HIS A 232 2.81 -6.89 -5.45
C HIS A 232 2.81 -8.30 -4.85
N TYR A 233 3.61 -9.21 -5.41
CA TYR A 233 3.76 -10.56 -4.89
C TYR A 233 4.42 -10.57 -3.51
N LEU A 234 5.56 -9.88 -3.36
CA LEU A 234 6.25 -9.72 -2.09
C LEU A 234 5.33 -9.12 -1.03
N HIS A 235 4.71 -7.98 -1.35
CA HIS A 235 3.85 -7.23 -0.45
C HIS A 235 2.68 -8.10 0.06
N HIS A 236 1.91 -8.70 -0.84
CA HIS A 236 0.71 -9.45 -0.43
C HIS A 236 1.00 -10.81 0.23
N ARG A 237 2.22 -11.37 0.09
CA ARG A 237 2.61 -12.57 0.85
C ARG A 237 3.07 -12.24 2.25
N LEU A 238 3.84 -11.17 2.43
CA LEU A 238 4.35 -10.75 3.73
C LEU A 238 3.31 -9.99 4.55
N GLU A 239 2.40 -9.27 3.90
CA GLU A 239 1.42 -8.41 4.53
C GLU A 239 -0.03 -8.73 4.11
N ASN A 240 -0.92 -8.76 5.10
CA ASN A 240 -2.34 -8.97 4.86
C ASN A 240 -3.08 -7.64 4.72
N CYS A 241 -3.39 -7.23 3.49
CA CYS A 241 -4.17 -6.01 3.19
C CYS A 241 -5.64 -6.02 3.66
N GLY A 242 -6.12 -7.11 4.26
CA GLY A 242 -7.46 -7.18 4.84
C GLY A 242 -8.59 -7.51 3.85
N GLY A 243 -8.28 -7.62 2.56
CA GLY A 243 -9.22 -7.98 1.48
C GLY A 243 -9.67 -6.79 0.63
N THR A 244 -10.72 -7.01 -0.15
CA THR A 244 -11.30 -5.99 -1.05
C THR A 244 -11.78 -4.77 -0.27
N GLY A 245 -11.42 -3.56 -0.73
CA GLY A 245 -11.84 -2.29 -0.13
C GLY A 245 -10.82 -1.62 0.79
N SER A 246 -9.62 -2.19 0.95
CA SER A 246 -8.50 -1.48 1.57
C SER A 246 -7.87 -0.48 0.60
N GLN A 247 -8.28 0.78 0.68
CA GLN A 247 -7.78 1.83 -0.21
C GLN A 247 -6.28 2.11 0.00
N GLN A 248 -5.87 2.22 1.27
CA GLN A 248 -4.50 2.56 1.63
C GLN A 248 -3.54 1.41 1.35
N CYS A 249 -3.89 0.16 1.68
CA CYS A 249 -3.01 -0.99 1.41
C CYS A 249 -2.89 -1.26 -0.09
N ALA A 250 -3.99 -1.13 -0.85
CA ALA A 250 -3.92 -1.24 -2.31
C ALA A 250 -3.01 -0.15 -2.91
N GLY A 251 -3.13 1.10 -2.44
CA GLY A 251 -2.25 2.18 -2.85
C GLY A 251 -0.78 1.92 -2.49
N MET A 252 -0.48 1.49 -1.26
CA MET A 252 0.88 1.10 -0.88
C MET A 252 1.40 -0.08 -1.70
N SER A 253 0.53 -1.02 -2.12
CA SER A 253 0.90 -2.13 -3.00
C SER A 253 1.42 -1.65 -4.35
N GLU A 254 0.75 -0.67 -4.97
CA GLU A 254 1.25 -0.02 -6.20
C GLU A 254 2.60 0.68 -5.96
N GLY A 255 2.74 1.35 -4.81
CA GLY A 255 4.00 2.00 -4.45
C GLY A 255 5.13 1.03 -4.15
N TRP A 256 4.82 -0.17 -3.61
CA TRP A 256 5.80 -1.22 -3.38
C TRP A 256 6.33 -1.81 -4.69
N GLY A 257 5.45 -1.98 -5.68
CA GLY A 257 5.85 -2.37 -7.02
C GLY A 257 6.85 -1.38 -7.63
N ASP A 258 6.48 -0.10 -7.69
CA ASP A 258 7.34 0.93 -8.26
C ASP A 258 8.67 1.03 -7.51
N PHE A 259 8.63 0.99 -6.18
CA PHE A 259 9.86 1.10 -5.40
C PHE A 259 10.77 -0.12 -5.54
N ASP A 260 10.24 -1.35 -5.62
CA ASP A 260 11.05 -2.56 -5.90
C ASP A 260 11.76 -2.40 -7.25
N ALA A 261 11.02 -2.02 -8.30
CA ALA A 261 11.58 -1.77 -9.62
C ALA A 261 12.69 -0.72 -9.59
N MET A 262 12.44 0.44 -8.99
CA MET A 262 13.43 1.51 -8.85
C MET A 262 14.67 1.08 -8.06
N MET A 263 14.48 0.40 -6.93
CA MET A 263 15.58 -0.07 -6.09
C MET A 263 16.46 -1.06 -6.85
N MET A 264 15.87 -1.96 -7.65
CA MET A 264 16.62 -2.93 -8.45
C MET A 264 17.33 -2.29 -9.64
N MET A 265 16.79 -1.21 -10.20
CA MET A 265 17.41 -0.47 -11.30
C MET A 265 18.60 0.39 -10.85
N ALA A 266 18.58 0.91 -9.62
CA ALA A 266 19.60 1.84 -9.11
C ALA A 266 21.01 1.23 -9.05
N ARG A 267 22.01 1.99 -9.53
CA ARG A 267 23.43 1.61 -9.56
C ARG A 267 24.31 2.67 -8.92
N ASP A 268 25.49 2.25 -8.45
CA ASP A 268 26.53 3.18 -8.03
C ASP A 268 26.97 4.06 -9.21
N GLY A 269 26.93 5.38 -9.02
CA GLY A 269 27.25 6.37 -10.06
C GLY A 269 26.05 6.95 -10.80
N ASP A 270 24.84 6.42 -10.61
CA ASP A 270 23.64 7.04 -11.16
C ASP A 270 23.39 8.43 -10.55
N ASN A 271 22.84 9.34 -11.36
CA ASN A 271 22.40 10.64 -10.85
C ASN A 271 21.08 10.49 -10.09
N ARG A 272 21.17 10.25 -8.78
CA ARG A 272 20.02 10.06 -7.89
C ARG A 272 19.18 11.32 -7.65
N ASP A 273 19.67 12.49 -8.08
CA ASP A 273 18.88 13.74 -8.15
C ASP A 273 18.17 13.91 -9.50
N GLY A 274 18.35 12.96 -10.42
CA GLY A 274 17.66 12.87 -11.70
C GLY A 274 16.19 12.44 -11.57
N THR A 275 15.62 11.96 -12.67
CA THR A 275 14.28 11.38 -12.71
C THR A 275 14.37 9.89 -12.97
N PHE A 276 13.55 9.12 -12.27
CA PHE A 276 13.35 7.70 -12.48
C PHE A 276 11.90 7.50 -12.91
N GLY A 277 11.70 6.79 -14.01
CA GLY A 277 10.38 6.51 -14.59
C GLY A 277 10.17 5.02 -14.71
N GLU A 278 8.93 4.58 -14.49
CA GLU A 278 8.51 3.19 -14.67
C GLU A 278 7.96 2.93 -16.07
N GLY A 279 8.24 1.74 -16.60
CA GLY A 279 7.73 1.30 -17.90
C GLY A 279 8.29 2.04 -19.12
N VAL A 280 9.46 2.67 -19.01
CA VAL A 280 10.04 3.54 -20.06
C VAL A 280 10.19 2.80 -21.40
N TYR A 281 10.62 1.53 -21.38
CA TYR A 281 10.74 0.75 -22.60
C TYR A 281 9.35 0.45 -23.16
N ALA A 282 8.45 -0.07 -22.33
CA ALA A 282 7.10 -0.46 -22.72
C ALA A 282 6.29 0.70 -23.31
N LEU A 283 6.46 1.90 -22.78
CA LEU A 283 5.70 3.10 -23.14
C LEU A 283 6.28 3.90 -24.31
N LEU A 284 7.46 3.55 -24.84
CA LEU A 284 8.20 4.45 -25.75
C LEU A 284 7.43 4.87 -27.01
N ASP A 285 6.55 4.01 -27.52
CA ASP A 285 5.68 4.32 -28.66
C ASP A 285 4.27 4.77 -28.23
N GLY A 286 4.01 4.87 -26.93
CA GLY A 286 2.73 5.21 -26.32
C GLY A 286 2.39 6.72 -26.33
N VAL A 287 1.31 7.06 -25.65
CA VAL A 287 0.76 8.43 -25.59
C VAL A 287 1.31 9.26 -24.43
N THR A 288 2.08 8.68 -23.52
CA THR A 288 2.63 9.41 -22.38
C THR A 288 3.67 10.43 -22.85
N PRO A 289 3.51 11.73 -22.54
CA PRO A 289 4.49 12.76 -22.85
C PRO A 289 5.81 12.45 -22.14
N ASP A 290 6.94 12.59 -22.84
CA ASP A 290 8.29 12.43 -22.29
C ASP A 290 8.44 11.23 -21.34
N VAL A 291 8.31 10.01 -21.89
CA VAL A 291 8.38 8.75 -21.12
C VAL A 291 9.66 8.60 -20.30
N GLY A 292 10.76 9.23 -20.71
CA GLY A 292 12.01 9.19 -19.95
C GLY A 292 11.97 10.04 -18.68
N TYR A 293 11.13 11.08 -18.67
CA TYR A 293 10.89 11.90 -17.50
C TYR A 293 9.81 11.26 -16.61
N PHE A 294 8.61 11.00 -17.13
CA PHE A 294 7.46 10.60 -16.31
C PHE A 294 7.31 9.09 -16.08
N GLY A 295 7.85 8.26 -16.97
CA GLY A 295 7.40 6.86 -17.07
C GLY A 295 5.88 6.81 -17.30
N ILE A 296 5.15 6.07 -16.47
CA ILE A 296 3.67 6.00 -16.49
C ILE A 296 2.98 6.85 -15.42
N ARG A 297 3.71 7.43 -14.46
CA ARG A 297 3.14 8.09 -13.28
C ARG A 297 2.89 9.59 -13.54
N ARG A 298 2.18 10.26 -12.64
CA ARG A 298 1.80 11.68 -12.84
C ARG A 298 3.00 12.61 -12.69
N PHE A 299 3.96 12.22 -11.85
CA PHE A 299 5.21 12.92 -11.59
C PHE A 299 6.38 11.93 -11.65
N PRO A 300 7.58 12.38 -12.07
CA PRO A 300 8.78 11.54 -12.04
C PRO A 300 9.13 11.13 -10.59
N TYR A 301 9.79 10.01 -10.39
CA TYR A 301 10.44 9.77 -9.10
C TYR A 301 11.76 10.54 -9.03
N SER A 302 11.89 11.39 -8.02
CA SER A 302 13.08 12.22 -7.81
C SER A 302 13.15 12.72 -6.38
N ARG A 303 14.38 12.89 -5.88
CA ARG A 303 14.64 13.64 -4.64
C ARG A 303 14.56 15.15 -4.82
N ASP A 304 14.73 15.60 -6.05
CA ASP A 304 14.65 17.01 -6.37
C ASP A 304 13.19 17.45 -6.30
N ARG A 305 12.84 18.22 -5.26
CA ARG A 305 11.49 18.74 -5.05
C ARG A 305 11.05 19.73 -6.12
N THR A 306 11.95 20.21 -6.98
CA THR A 306 11.56 20.97 -8.18
C THR A 306 11.05 20.08 -9.32
N LYS A 307 11.25 18.76 -9.23
CA LYS A 307 10.78 17.74 -10.19
C LYS A 307 9.66 16.87 -9.64
N ASN A 308 9.67 16.56 -8.34
CA ASN A 308 8.57 15.89 -7.63
C ASN A 308 8.38 16.45 -6.22
N ASP A 309 7.30 17.21 -5.99
CA ASP A 309 6.93 17.80 -4.69
C ASP A 309 5.72 17.09 -4.06
N LEU A 310 5.45 15.85 -4.48
CA LEU A 310 4.44 15.02 -3.84
C LEU A 310 4.85 14.74 -2.39
N SER A 311 3.96 15.08 -1.47
CA SER A 311 3.99 14.74 -0.06
C SER A 311 2.76 13.92 0.38
N PHE A 312 2.77 13.44 1.62
CA PHE A 312 1.76 12.57 2.20
C PHE A 312 0.32 13.03 2.00
N ARG A 313 0.03 14.34 2.07
CA ARG A 313 -1.34 14.86 1.85
C ARG A 313 -1.94 14.51 0.50
N HIS A 314 -1.11 14.31 -0.53
CA HIS A 314 -1.60 14.08 -1.90
C HIS A 314 -2.16 12.67 -2.12
N ILE A 315 -2.24 11.81 -1.09
CA ILE A 315 -3.06 10.60 -1.18
C ILE A 315 -4.56 10.92 -1.10
N GLY A 316 -4.94 12.03 -0.46
CA GLY A 316 -6.34 12.44 -0.25
C GLY A 316 -6.90 13.28 -1.39
N ASN A 317 -8.11 12.99 -1.84
CA ASN A 317 -8.78 13.70 -2.94
C ASN A 317 -9.03 15.20 -2.66
N GLU A 318 -9.10 15.58 -1.38
CA GLU A 318 -9.31 16.95 -0.94
C GLU A 318 -8.10 17.86 -1.15
N ASN A 319 -6.92 17.28 -1.40
CA ASN A 319 -5.67 18.01 -1.53
C ASN A 319 -5.33 18.26 -3.00
N PRO A 320 -5.17 19.53 -3.45
CA PRO A 320 -4.71 19.81 -4.80
C PRO A 320 -3.28 19.31 -5.00
N LEU A 321 -2.99 18.83 -6.21
CA LEU A 321 -1.63 18.45 -6.61
C LEU A 321 -0.67 19.66 -6.59
N PRO A 322 0.64 19.43 -6.38
CA PRO A 322 1.63 20.51 -6.41
C PRO A 322 1.66 21.18 -7.78
N THR A 323 2.03 22.47 -7.80
CA THR A 323 2.09 23.31 -9.01
C THR A 323 3.47 23.93 -9.16
N GLY A 324 3.85 24.33 -10.38
CA GLY A 324 5.15 24.96 -10.66
C GLY A 324 6.21 24.00 -11.18
N MET A 325 5.84 22.74 -11.42
CA MET A 325 6.68 21.71 -12.02
C MET A 325 5.91 20.95 -13.11
N PRO A 326 6.61 20.31 -14.07
CA PRO A 326 5.96 19.46 -15.06
C PRO A 326 5.27 18.28 -14.37
N GLY A 327 3.95 18.18 -14.55
CA GLY A 327 3.13 17.03 -14.20
C GLY A 327 2.30 16.60 -15.41
N HIS A 328 1.93 15.32 -15.48
CA HIS A 328 1.02 14.79 -16.50
C HIS A 328 -0.38 14.59 -15.91
N PRO A 329 -1.48 14.81 -16.67
CA PRO A 329 -2.82 14.53 -16.19
C PRO A 329 -2.96 13.10 -15.65
N GLY A 330 -3.66 12.96 -14.53
CA GLY A 330 -4.03 11.67 -13.97
C GLY A 330 -5.38 11.74 -13.29
N GLY A 331 -5.85 10.59 -12.82
CA GLY A 331 -7.11 10.48 -12.09
C GLY A 331 -7.10 11.21 -10.74
N VAL A 332 -8.13 10.95 -9.94
CA VAL A 332 -8.23 11.43 -8.55
C VAL A 332 -7.08 10.87 -7.70
N ASN A 333 -6.64 11.61 -6.68
CA ASN A 333 -5.51 11.22 -5.82
C ASN A 333 -5.64 9.85 -5.17
N SER A 334 -6.85 9.51 -4.73
CA SER A 334 -7.17 8.25 -4.08
C SER A 334 -7.14 7.05 -5.02
N GLU A 335 -7.11 7.23 -6.35
CA GLU A 335 -6.87 6.12 -7.27
C GLU A 335 -5.56 5.40 -6.85
N VAL A 336 -5.53 4.07 -6.87
CA VAL A 336 -4.49 3.31 -6.15
C VAL A 336 -3.09 3.56 -6.69
N HIS A 337 -2.92 3.73 -8.00
CA HIS A 337 -1.63 4.04 -8.60
C HIS A 337 -1.20 5.47 -8.25
N ASN A 338 -2.16 6.41 -8.26
CA ASN A 338 -1.96 7.78 -7.82
C ASN A 338 -1.65 7.88 -6.32
N THR A 339 -2.13 6.97 -5.50
CA THR A 339 -1.77 6.87 -4.07
C THR A 339 -0.38 6.20 -3.91
N GLY A 340 -0.11 5.19 -4.73
CA GLY A 340 1.14 4.44 -4.74
C GLY A 340 2.36 5.27 -5.11
N GLU A 341 2.23 6.22 -6.06
CA GLU A 341 3.36 7.10 -6.39
C GLU A 341 3.80 7.97 -5.20
N ILE A 342 2.93 8.28 -4.25
CA ILE A 342 3.32 8.97 -3.02
C ILE A 342 4.15 8.02 -2.13
N TRP A 343 3.72 6.77 -1.96
CA TRP A 343 4.46 5.78 -1.17
C TRP A 343 5.83 5.47 -1.78
N ALA A 344 5.89 5.24 -3.09
CA ALA A 344 7.15 5.02 -3.81
C ALA A 344 8.08 6.23 -3.74
N THR A 345 7.54 7.45 -3.84
CA THR A 345 8.32 8.69 -3.64
C THR A 345 8.93 8.74 -2.23
N MET A 346 8.17 8.39 -1.19
CA MET A 346 8.69 8.33 0.19
C MET A 346 9.78 7.28 0.35
N MET A 347 9.54 6.06 -0.17
CA MET A 347 10.51 4.98 -0.11
C MET A 347 11.78 5.31 -0.92
N TRP A 348 11.67 6.07 -2.00
CA TRP A 348 12.82 6.56 -2.76
C TRP A 348 13.69 7.52 -1.92
N GLU A 349 13.09 8.45 -1.16
CA GLU A 349 13.86 9.29 -0.23
C GLU A 349 14.59 8.45 0.83
N VAL A 350 13.87 7.49 1.40
CA VAL A 350 14.37 6.57 2.43
C VAL A 350 15.55 5.74 1.90
N PHE A 351 15.43 5.14 0.72
CA PHE A 351 16.53 4.42 0.09
C PHE A 351 17.74 5.31 -0.12
N ASN A 352 17.52 6.55 -0.56
CA ASN A 352 18.61 7.44 -0.90
C ASN A 352 19.41 7.94 0.30
N VAL A 353 18.78 8.19 1.45
CA VAL A 353 19.52 8.56 2.67
C VAL A 353 20.38 7.40 3.18
N VAL A 354 19.90 6.16 3.04
CA VAL A 354 20.69 4.96 3.35
C VAL A 354 21.82 4.77 2.33
N ALA A 355 21.56 5.03 1.06
CA ALA A 355 22.59 4.99 0.01
C ALA A 355 23.63 6.12 0.12
N ASP A 356 23.27 7.28 0.65
CA ASP A 356 24.21 8.35 0.97
C ASP A 356 25.16 7.94 2.11
N ALA A 357 24.66 7.16 3.08
CA ALA A 357 25.45 6.65 4.20
C ALA A 357 26.35 5.45 3.83
N HIS A 358 25.86 4.53 2.98
CA HIS A 358 26.49 3.22 2.77
C HIS A 358 26.87 2.89 1.32
N GLY A 359 26.47 3.70 0.35
CA GLY A 359 26.54 3.38 -1.08
C GLY A 359 25.33 2.57 -1.56
N VAL A 360 25.04 2.60 -2.86
CA VAL A 360 23.80 2.02 -3.43
C VAL A 360 23.75 0.52 -3.24
N THR A 361 24.86 -0.18 -3.47
CA THR A 361 24.90 -1.64 -3.35
C THR A 361 24.57 -2.13 -1.93
N VAL A 362 25.14 -1.51 -0.90
CA VAL A 362 24.86 -1.86 0.50
C VAL A 362 23.46 -1.42 0.91
N ALA A 363 23.02 -0.24 0.45
CA ALA A 363 21.67 0.25 0.73
C ALA A 363 20.58 -0.66 0.17
N ARG A 364 20.73 -1.22 -1.04
CA ARG A 364 19.75 -2.19 -1.58
C ARG A 364 19.59 -3.40 -0.67
N ARG A 365 20.69 -3.95 -0.14
CA ARG A 365 20.68 -5.09 0.79
C ARG A 365 20.00 -4.73 2.11
N ARG A 366 20.42 -3.62 2.75
CA ARG A 366 19.83 -3.13 4.00
C ARG A 366 18.34 -2.80 3.85
N MET A 367 17.97 -2.08 2.80
CA MET A 367 16.57 -1.76 2.51
C MET A 367 15.74 -3.03 2.30
N SER A 368 16.28 -4.05 1.63
CA SER A 368 15.58 -5.33 1.48
C SER A 368 15.29 -5.98 2.84
N ASP A 369 16.24 -5.94 3.78
CA ASP A 369 16.03 -6.43 5.16
C ASP A 369 14.97 -5.61 5.91
N TYR A 370 15.02 -4.27 5.79
CA TYR A 370 14.07 -3.37 6.44
C TYR A 370 12.66 -3.52 5.89
N ILE A 371 12.51 -3.76 4.59
CA ILE A 371 11.22 -3.97 3.92
C ILE A 371 10.60 -5.28 4.37
N VAL A 372 11.33 -6.41 4.31
CA VAL A 372 10.79 -7.70 4.75
C VAL A 372 10.44 -7.67 6.23
N GLY A 373 11.33 -7.13 7.09
CA GLY A 373 11.04 -6.96 8.50
C GLY A 373 9.83 -6.06 8.75
N GLY A 374 9.73 -4.92 8.06
CA GLY A 374 8.63 -3.99 8.19
C GLY A 374 7.28 -4.55 7.75
N LEU A 375 7.23 -5.27 6.63
CA LEU A 375 6.03 -5.94 6.13
C LEU A 375 5.56 -7.08 7.05
N LEU A 376 6.48 -7.80 7.69
CA LEU A 376 6.13 -8.85 8.67
C LEU A 376 5.64 -8.28 10.01
N LEU A 377 6.11 -7.08 10.39
CA LEU A 377 5.74 -6.40 11.62
C LEU A 377 4.46 -5.58 11.50
N SER A 378 4.06 -5.21 10.29
CA SER A 378 2.91 -4.34 10.07
C SER A 378 1.61 -5.03 10.52
N PRO A 379 0.65 -4.27 11.08
CA PRO A 379 -0.64 -4.84 11.42
C PRO A 379 -1.42 -5.20 10.15
N ARG A 380 -2.39 -6.10 10.28
CA ARG A 380 -3.34 -6.38 9.19
C ARG A 380 -3.99 -5.07 8.69
N ASN A 381 -4.01 -4.88 7.38
CA ASN A 381 -4.53 -3.71 6.69
C ASN A 381 -3.93 -2.42 7.27
N PRO A 382 -2.61 -2.20 7.14
CA PRO A 382 -1.97 -1.08 7.76
C PRO A 382 -2.36 0.24 7.08
N SER A 383 -2.39 1.30 7.87
CA SER A 383 -2.34 2.67 7.32
C SER A 383 -0.89 3.02 6.92
N PHE A 384 -0.72 4.09 6.15
CA PHE A 384 0.61 4.59 5.77
C PHE A 384 1.52 4.84 6.98
N THR A 385 0.99 5.43 8.07
CA THR A 385 1.77 5.69 9.29
C THR A 385 2.10 4.42 10.06
N GLU A 386 1.21 3.42 10.07
CA GLU A 386 1.50 2.11 10.66
C GLU A 386 2.59 1.36 9.86
N GLN A 387 2.53 1.43 8.52
CA GLN A 387 3.55 0.82 7.66
C GLN A 387 4.92 1.46 7.84
N ARG A 388 4.96 2.80 7.84
CA ARG A 388 6.17 3.56 8.16
C ARG A 388 6.76 3.13 9.51
N ASP A 389 5.94 3.10 10.56
CA ASP A 389 6.40 2.75 11.91
C ASP A 389 6.97 1.33 11.95
N ALA A 390 6.35 0.38 11.24
CA ALA A 390 6.84 -1.00 11.17
C ALA A 390 8.21 -1.10 10.49
N ILE A 391 8.44 -0.37 9.40
CA ILE A 391 9.74 -0.31 8.70
C ILE A 391 10.80 0.34 9.59
N LEU A 392 10.47 1.42 10.28
CA LEU A 392 11.41 2.09 11.19
C LEU A 392 11.78 1.19 12.37
N VAL A 393 10.84 0.43 12.93
CA VAL A 393 11.12 -0.57 13.97
C VAL A 393 12.04 -1.67 13.42
N ALA A 394 11.80 -2.17 12.22
CA ALA A 394 12.66 -3.16 11.57
C ALA A 394 14.09 -2.62 11.39
N ALA A 395 14.24 -1.39 10.90
CA ALA A 395 15.53 -0.73 10.79
C ALA A 395 16.21 -0.58 12.16
N SER A 396 15.47 -0.16 13.18
CA SER A 396 16.01 0.04 14.54
C SER A 396 16.63 -1.21 15.16
N ALA A 397 16.12 -2.39 14.79
CA ALA A 397 16.61 -3.66 15.29
C ALA A 397 17.98 -4.04 14.70
N LEU A 398 18.34 -3.45 13.56
CA LEU A 398 19.58 -3.72 12.84
C LEU A 398 20.57 -2.54 12.95
N ASP A 399 20.09 -1.31 12.76
CA ASP A 399 20.87 -0.08 12.78
C ASP A 399 20.01 1.13 13.14
N THR A 400 20.23 1.70 14.33
CA THR A 400 19.48 2.86 14.82
C THR A 400 19.81 4.15 14.06
N ASP A 401 21.00 4.27 13.47
CA ASP A 401 21.37 5.45 12.70
C ASP A 401 20.62 5.47 11.38
N ASP A 402 20.49 4.31 10.72
CA ASP A 402 19.63 4.16 9.55
C ASP A 402 18.18 4.49 9.88
N MET A 403 17.63 3.96 10.98
CA MET A 403 16.27 4.30 11.42
C MET A 403 16.07 5.83 11.52
N LEU A 404 17.01 6.55 12.11
CA LEU A 404 16.90 8.01 12.26
C LEU A 404 16.97 8.75 10.92
N LEU A 405 17.86 8.32 10.01
CA LEU A 405 17.94 8.85 8.65
C LEU A 405 16.64 8.61 7.88
N MET A 406 16.13 7.38 7.92
CA MET A 406 14.87 6.98 7.28
C MET A 406 13.69 7.76 7.85
N GLY A 407 13.64 7.93 9.17
CA GLY A 407 12.61 8.72 9.85
C GLY A 407 12.61 10.18 9.37
N ALA A 408 13.79 10.79 9.23
CA ALA A 408 13.91 12.14 8.70
C ALA A 408 13.46 12.24 7.23
N ALA A 409 13.79 11.24 6.40
CA ALA A 409 13.34 11.19 5.01
C ALA A 409 11.80 11.08 4.89
N PHE A 410 11.18 10.24 5.71
CA PHE A 410 9.72 10.18 5.83
C PHE A 410 9.11 11.53 6.28
N ALA A 411 9.73 12.18 7.27
CA ALA A 411 9.29 13.49 7.72
C ALA A 411 9.38 14.57 6.63
N ASP A 412 10.43 14.57 5.80
CA ASP A 412 10.55 15.51 4.68
C ASP A 412 9.39 15.42 3.69
N ARG A 413 8.87 14.19 3.46
CA ARG A 413 7.68 13.93 2.64
C ARG A 413 6.36 14.02 3.41
N GLY A 414 6.36 14.61 4.60
CA GLY A 414 5.15 14.93 5.37
C GLY A 414 4.58 13.78 6.21
N ILE A 415 5.27 12.63 6.28
CA ILE A 415 4.86 11.49 7.11
C ILE A 415 5.81 11.30 8.31
N GLY A 416 6.11 12.38 9.02
CA GLY A 416 6.87 12.38 10.29
C GLY A 416 6.09 11.83 11.48
N SER A 417 6.70 11.74 12.67
CA SER A 417 6.17 11.01 13.84
C SER A 417 4.70 11.30 14.18
N CYS A 418 4.25 12.53 13.94
CA CYS A 418 2.92 13.01 14.34
C CYS A 418 1.92 13.07 13.19
N ALA A 419 2.29 12.58 12.01
CA ALA A 419 1.39 12.47 10.87
C ALA A 419 0.23 11.53 11.21
N VAL A 420 -0.93 11.79 10.62
CA VAL A 420 -2.14 10.99 10.81
C VAL A 420 -2.62 10.50 9.46
N SER A 421 -2.68 9.18 9.30
CA SER A 421 -3.31 8.56 8.14
C SER A 421 -4.83 8.74 8.13
N PRO A 422 -5.45 8.73 6.94
CA PRO A 422 -6.89 8.60 6.80
C PRO A 422 -7.44 7.41 7.58
N ALA A 423 -8.73 7.47 7.94
CA ALA A 423 -9.42 6.31 8.48
C ALA A 423 -9.33 5.13 7.48
N LYS A 424 -9.14 3.90 7.98
CA LYS A 424 -9.04 2.68 7.16
C LYS A 424 -10.29 2.40 6.30
N THR A 425 -11.43 3.00 6.66
CA THR A 425 -12.70 2.93 5.94
C THR A 425 -12.85 3.98 4.83
N SER A 426 -11.90 4.91 4.70
CA SER A 426 -11.95 5.97 3.71
C SER A 426 -11.65 5.40 2.32
N THR A 427 -12.58 5.60 1.38
CA THR A 427 -12.40 5.22 -0.04
C THR A 427 -11.75 6.31 -0.87
N VAL A 428 -11.60 7.51 -0.29
CA VAL A 428 -11.04 8.70 -0.95
C VAL A 428 -9.82 9.25 -0.23
N ASN A 429 -9.28 8.48 0.73
CA ASN A 429 -8.15 8.85 1.58
C ASN A 429 -8.29 10.21 2.27
N ALA A 430 -9.52 10.61 2.61
CA ALA A 430 -9.76 11.89 3.28
C ALA A 430 -9.29 11.92 4.74
N GLY A 431 -8.83 13.09 5.17
CA GLY A 431 -8.44 13.37 6.57
C GLY A 431 -6.95 13.18 6.86
N VAL A 432 -6.10 13.26 5.83
CA VAL A 432 -4.64 13.20 5.99
C VAL A 432 -4.15 14.40 6.81
N VAL A 433 -3.27 14.17 7.78
CA VAL A 433 -2.54 15.23 8.48
C VAL A 433 -1.05 15.00 8.33
N GLU A 434 -0.34 15.97 7.76
CA GLU A 434 1.11 15.90 7.61
C GLU A 434 1.85 16.29 8.88
N SER A 435 3.05 15.72 9.04
CA SER A 435 4.03 16.15 10.03
C SER A 435 5.40 16.14 9.37
N GLY A 436 6.10 17.27 9.46
CA GLY A 436 7.48 17.43 8.98
C GLY A 436 8.54 17.16 10.05
N THR A 437 8.16 16.59 11.20
CA THR A 437 9.04 16.51 12.37
C THR A 437 9.15 15.10 12.91
N LEU A 438 10.34 14.79 13.43
CA LEU A 438 10.51 13.68 14.35
C LEU A 438 10.13 14.13 15.76
N ALA A 439 9.38 13.28 16.44
CA ALA A 439 8.90 13.51 17.79
C ALA A 439 8.74 12.19 18.53
N ALA A 440 8.87 12.26 19.86
CA ALA A 440 8.51 11.18 20.77
C ALA A 440 6.99 10.99 20.81
N LYS A 441 6.56 9.77 21.13
CA LYS A 441 5.14 9.40 21.17
C LYS A 441 4.82 8.79 22.53
N LEU A 442 4.64 9.67 23.52
CA LEU A 442 4.30 9.27 24.87
C LEU A 442 2.93 8.58 24.90
N ALA A 443 2.84 7.51 25.69
CA ALA A 443 1.62 6.79 25.96
C ALA A 443 1.57 6.40 27.44
N LEU A 444 0.40 6.58 28.05
CA LEU A 444 0.13 6.07 29.39
C LEU A 444 -0.64 4.76 29.27
N GLY A 445 -0.14 3.73 29.94
CA GLY A 445 -0.71 2.39 29.98
C GLY A 445 -1.57 2.16 31.22
N THR A 446 -1.57 0.94 31.74
CA THR A 446 -2.34 0.58 32.92
C THR A 446 -1.94 1.42 34.13
N ALA A 447 -2.95 1.92 34.86
CA ALA A 447 -2.81 2.50 36.19
C ALA A 447 -3.49 1.60 37.23
N THR A 448 -2.86 1.41 38.38
CA THR A 448 -3.39 0.62 39.49
C THR A 448 -3.16 1.36 40.81
N LEU A 449 -4.08 1.21 41.75
CA LEU A 449 -3.96 1.73 43.11
C LEU A 449 -3.93 0.55 44.08
N THR A 450 -2.94 0.52 44.96
CA THR A 450 -2.78 -0.47 46.04
C THR A 450 -2.51 0.24 47.35
N ASP A 451 -2.89 -0.34 48.48
CA ASP A 451 -2.66 0.16 49.85
C ASP A 451 -1.34 -0.35 50.46
N ASP A 452 -0.33 -0.58 49.61
CA ASP A 452 1.00 -1.11 49.94
C ASP A 452 1.91 -0.11 50.70
N GLY A 453 1.32 0.89 51.35
CA GLY A 453 2.04 1.92 52.09
C GLY A 453 2.17 1.58 53.59
N PRO A 454 2.98 2.36 54.33
CA PRO A 454 3.32 2.05 55.73
C PRO A 454 2.14 2.05 56.72
N LYS A 455 0.96 2.51 56.29
CA LYS A 455 -0.25 2.67 57.10
C LYS A 455 -1.45 1.89 56.56
N GLY A 456 -1.25 0.86 55.74
CA GLY A 456 -2.34 0.01 55.21
C GLY A 456 -2.38 -1.39 55.83
N ASP A 457 -3.51 -2.06 55.70
CA ASP A 457 -3.68 -3.47 56.07
C ASP A 457 -3.32 -4.46 54.93
N HIS A 458 -2.97 -3.92 53.76
CA HIS A 458 -2.48 -4.60 52.55
C HIS A 458 -3.53 -5.52 51.90
N ASP A 459 -4.82 -5.19 51.99
CA ASP A 459 -5.91 -5.96 51.40
C ASP A 459 -6.17 -5.65 49.91
N GLY A 460 -5.46 -4.66 49.36
CA GLY A 460 -5.56 -4.20 47.98
C GLY A 460 -6.53 -3.05 47.76
N ILE A 461 -7.20 -2.56 48.81
CA ILE A 461 -8.13 -1.42 48.78
C ILE A 461 -7.59 -0.32 49.68
N LEU A 462 -7.52 0.91 49.16
CA LEU A 462 -7.08 2.05 49.97
C LEU A 462 -8.21 2.53 50.89
N ASP A 463 -8.05 2.37 52.20
CA ASP A 463 -9.06 2.72 53.20
C ASP A 463 -8.75 4.03 53.98
N PRO A 464 -9.76 4.65 54.63
CA PRO A 464 -9.57 5.89 55.38
C PRO A 464 -8.51 5.77 56.48
N GLY A 465 -7.47 6.59 56.39
CA GLY A 465 -6.33 6.59 57.32
C GLY A 465 -5.08 5.91 56.76
N GLU A 466 -5.23 5.23 55.62
CA GLU A 466 -4.16 4.47 55.01
C GLU A 466 -3.35 5.26 53.99
N SER A 467 -2.26 4.63 53.56
CA SER A 467 -1.39 5.11 52.50
C SER A 467 -1.10 3.97 51.53
N GLY A 468 -0.90 4.29 50.27
CA GLY A 468 -0.68 3.33 49.22
C GLY A 468 0.11 3.91 48.05
N THR A 469 0.14 3.17 46.96
CA THR A 469 0.88 3.52 45.74
C THR A 469 -0.03 3.49 44.53
N LEU A 470 -0.06 4.60 43.79
CA LEU A 470 -0.54 4.66 42.43
C LEU A 470 0.59 4.27 41.50
N ARG A 471 0.45 3.15 40.79
CA ARG A 471 1.40 2.70 39.77
C ARG A 471 0.84 3.04 38.40
N VAL A 472 1.66 3.64 37.54
CA VAL A 472 1.29 3.97 36.16
C VAL A 472 2.42 3.61 35.22
N THR A 473 2.09 2.98 34.09
CA THR A 473 3.08 2.71 33.04
C THR A 473 3.17 3.89 32.09
N LEU A 474 4.36 4.46 31.92
CA LEU A 474 4.68 5.43 30.88
C LEU A 474 5.53 4.73 29.81
N ALA A 475 5.15 4.89 28.54
CA ALA A 475 5.90 4.42 27.39
C ALA A 475 6.20 5.57 26.42
N ASN A 476 7.31 5.44 25.68
CA ASN A 476 7.58 6.23 24.49
C ASN A 476 7.62 5.29 23.29
N ASN A 477 6.59 5.36 22.44
CA ASN A 477 6.46 4.54 21.24
C ASN A 477 7.05 5.23 19.99
N GLY A 478 7.71 6.38 20.17
CA GLY A 478 8.35 7.12 19.08
C GLY A 478 9.82 6.72 18.88
N ILE A 479 10.38 7.18 17.77
CA ILE A 479 11.77 6.85 17.36
C ILE A 479 12.82 7.78 17.97
N ILE A 480 12.40 8.87 18.62
CA ILE A 480 13.29 9.78 19.36
C ILE A 480 12.86 9.85 20.83
N ALA A 481 13.79 10.26 21.69
CA ALA A 481 13.54 10.39 23.12
C ALA A 481 12.62 11.59 23.43
N ALA A 482 11.81 11.46 24.48
CA ALA A 482 11.12 12.60 25.07
C ALA A 482 11.98 13.19 26.18
N GLU A 483 12.08 14.52 26.24
CA GLU A 483 12.85 15.23 27.27
C GLU A 483 11.94 15.91 28.28
N ASN A 484 12.46 16.14 29.49
CA ASN A 484 11.79 16.90 30.56
C ASN A 484 10.36 16.42 30.85
N VAL A 485 10.15 15.09 30.83
CA VAL A 485 8.82 14.51 30.99
C VAL A 485 8.34 14.67 32.44
N THR A 486 7.16 15.23 32.62
CA THR A 486 6.51 15.38 33.93
C THR A 486 5.24 14.55 33.98
N ILE A 487 5.06 13.80 35.07
CA ILE A 487 3.82 13.05 35.36
C ILE A 487 3.14 13.62 36.59
N THR A 488 1.88 13.98 36.44
CA THR A 488 1.04 14.53 37.51
C THR A 488 -0.20 13.68 37.69
N ALA A 489 -0.53 13.34 38.94
CA ALA A 489 -1.81 12.73 39.30
C ALA A 489 -2.69 13.77 40.02
N THR A 490 -3.97 13.84 39.66
CA THR A 490 -4.95 14.74 40.28
C THR A 490 -6.24 13.99 40.62
N SER A 491 -6.92 14.42 41.68
CA SER A 491 -8.25 13.91 42.04
C SER A 491 -9.03 14.99 42.76
N THR A 492 -10.35 15.01 42.56
CA THR A 492 -11.30 15.87 43.28
C THR A 492 -11.97 15.15 44.44
N ALA A 493 -11.65 13.88 44.67
CA ALA A 493 -12.24 13.09 45.74
C ALA A 493 -11.87 13.63 47.13
N THR A 494 -12.84 13.71 48.02
CA THR A 494 -12.64 14.23 49.38
C THR A 494 -11.69 13.33 50.18
N GLY A 495 -10.62 13.91 50.71
CA GLY A 495 -9.70 13.23 51.64
C GLY A 495 -8.52 12.52 50.97
N ILE A 496 -8.48 12.41 49.64
CA ILE A 496 -7.31 11.87 48.94
C ILE A 496 -6.18 12.90 48.87
N LYS A 497 -4.94 12.47 49.08
CA LYS A 497 -3.74 13.25 48.82
C LYS A 497 -2.79 12.46 47.93
N LEU A 498 -2.42 13.05 46.81
CA LEU A 498 -1.50 12.49 45.83
C LEU A 498 -0.10 13.10 46.03
N GLY A 499 0.93 12.31 45.72
CA GLY A 499 2.32 12.73 45.77
C GLY A 499 2.63 13.86 44.78
N ALA A 500 3.80 14.48 44.95
CA ALA A 500 4.27 15.51 44.04
C ALA A 500 4.45 14.95 42.61
N PRO A 501 4.39 15.81 41.58
CA PRO A 501 4.69 15.41 40.20
C PRO A 501 6.07 14.73 40.09
N LEU A 502 6.15 13.69 39.26
CA LEU A 502 7.41 13.03 38.93
C LEU A 502 8.05 13.73 37.73
N SER A 503 9.35 14.01 37.80
CA SER A 503 10.12 14.56 36.68
C SER A 503 11.14 13.53 36.19
N ILE A 504 11.10 13.23 34.91
CA ILE A 504 11.93 12.26 34.22
C ILE A 504 12.72 13.03 33.15
N PRO A 505 14.04 13.18 33.28
CA PRO A 505 14.83 13.96 32.33
C PRO A 505 14.73 13.45 30.90
N LEU A 506 14.65 12.13 30.73
CA LEU A 506 14.69 11.48 29.42
C LEU A 506 13.89 10.17 29.42
N VAL A 507 13.04 9.99 28.42
CA VAL A 507 12.33 8.73 28.15
C VAL A 507 12.76 8.23 26.77
N GLN A 508 13.55 7.15 26.76
CA GLN A 508 14.19 6.63 25.55
C GLN A 508 13.17 6.13 24.51
N PRO A 509 13.52 6.12 23.20
CA PRO A 509 12.73 5.46 22.16
C PRO A 509 12.40 4.02 22.53
N PHE A 510 11.20 3.56 22.16
CA PHE A 510 10.72 2.19 22.37
C PHE A 510 10.85 1.65 23.80
N SER A 511 10.89 2.56 24.80
CA SER A 511 11.02 2.19 26.20
C SER A 511 9.70 2.33 26.94
N SER A 512 9.53 1.53 27.99
CA SER A 512 8.44 1.70 28.94
C SER A 512 8.95 1.50 30.37
N SER A 513 8.31 2.20 31.31
CA SER A 513 8.63 2.11 32.73
C SER A 513 7.37 2.25 33.58
N THR A 514 7.30 1.49 34.68
CA THR A 514 6.24 1.64 35.68
C THR A 514 6.71 2.58 36.77
N LEU A 515 5.94 3.63 37.00
CA LEU A 515 6.25 4.72 37.90
C LEU A 515 5.30 4.68 39.09
N ALA A 516 5.80 5.06 40.26
CA ALA A 516 5.08 4.99 41.53
C ALA A 516 4.84 6.40 42.09
N ILE A 517 3.58 6.75 42.35
CA ILE A 517 3.17 7.99 43.00
C ILE A 517 2.52 7.63 44.33
N SER A 518 3.03 8.18 45.43
CA SER A 518 2.46 7.92 46.76
C SER A 518 1.04 8.50 46.87
N VAL A 519 0.13 7.76 47.51
CA VAL A 519 -1.25 8.17 47.76
C VAL A 519 -1.53 8.00 49.25
N SER A 520 -2.32 8.90 49.83
CA SER A 520 -2.87 8.72 51.17
C SER A 520 -4.32 9.12 51.22
N LEU A 521 -5.10 8.43 52.04
CA LEU A 521 -6.52 8.72 52.25
C LEU A 521 -6.73 9.19 53.69
N ALA A 522 -7.36 10.36 53.85
CA ALA A 522 -7.61 10.93 55.17
C ALA A 522 -8.51 10.01 56.00
N ALA A 523 -8.28 9.93 57.31
CA ALA A 523 -9.06 9.08 58.22
C ALA A 523 -10.56 9.42 58.26
N ASN A 524 -10.95 10.62 57.84
CA ASN A 524 -12.34 11.07 57.74
C ASN A 524 -12.89 11.01 56.30
N ALA A 525 -12.20 10.34 55.38
CA ALA A 525 -12.67 10.20 54.01
C ALA A 525 -13.94 9.32 53.94
N PRO A 526 -14.81 9.54 52.95
CA PRO A 526 -15.98 8.69 52.72
C PRO A 526 -15.59 7.22 52.46
N THR A 527 -16.33 6.29 53.06
CA THR A 527 -16.17 4.85 52.83
C THR A 527 -17.00 4.38 51.64
N ASN A 528 -16.65 3.21 51.10
CA ASN A 528 -17.33 2.51 50.01
C ASN A 528 -17.63 3.42 48.81
N THR A 529 -16.66 4.26 48.46
CA THR A 529 -16.79 5.32 47.45
C THR A 529 -15.87 5.01 46.28
N VAL A 530 -16.37 5.20 45.06
CA VAL A 530 -15.54 5.15 43.85
C VAL A 530 -14.92 6.52 43.64
N ILE A 531 -13.59 6.56 43.61
CA ILE A 531 -12.81 7.75 43.31
C ILE A 531 -12.29 7.71 41.87
N THR A 532 -12.08 8.89 41.30
CA THR A 532 -11.39 9.05 40.01
C THR A 532 -10.06 9.75 40.24
N ILE A 533 -8.98 9.16 39.74
CA ILE A 533 -7.65 9.77 39.68
C ILE A 533 -7.31 9.99 38.20
N ASN A 534 -7.07 11.24 37.81
CA ASN A 534 -6.60 11.60 36.48
C ASN A 534 -5.09 11.69 36.48
N ILE A 535 -4.43 11.03 35.54
CA ILE A 535 -2.98 10.99 35.40
C ILE A 535 -2.61 11.62 34.07
N HIS A 536 -1.73 12.61 34.14
CA HIS A 536 -1.28 13.41 33.02
C HIS A 536 0.22 13.26 32.83
N ALA A 537 0.68 13.04 31.60
CA ALA A 537 2.10 13.03 31.25
C ALA A 537 2.39 13.98 30.08
N ALA A 538 3.30 14.93 30.27
CA ALA A 538 3.72 15.87 29.23
C ALA A 538 5.24 15.97 29.20
N GLY A 539 5.80 16.29 28.03
CA GLY A 539 7.24 16.48 27.85
C GLY A 539 7.55 17.17 26.53
N ASP A 540 8.81 17.54 26.37
CA ASP A 540 9.32 18.25 25.20
C ASP A 540 9.52 17.28 24.02
N PHE A 541 9.47 17.83 22.80
CA PHE A 541 9.65 17.09 21.54
C PHE A 541 8.67 15.92 21.36
N THR A 542 7.44 16.05 21.86
CA THR A 542 6.38 15.03 21.74
C THR A 542 5.32 15.41 20.70
N CYS A 543 4.64 14.40 20.15
CA CYS A 543 3.50 14.63 19.24
C CYS A 543 2.29 15.27 19.89
N ASN A 544 2.20 15.25 21.22
CA ASN A 544 1.13 15.90 21.95
C ASN A 544 1.75 16.90 22.94
N PRO A 545 1.98 18.16 22.51
CA PRO A 545 2.54 19.19 23.37
C PRO A 545 1.71 19.45 24.63
N GLY A 546 0.41 19.15 24.56
CA GLY A 546 -0.52 19.27 25.68
C GLY A 546 -0.44 18.11 26.67
N GLY A 547 0.31 17.03 26.37
CA GLY A 547 0.43 15.82 27.17
C GLY A 547 -0.69 14.80 26.94
N VAL A 548 -0.48 13.59 27.45
CA VAL A 548 -1.42 12.45 27.38
C VAL A 548 -2.05 12.18 28.74
N ASP A 549 -3.30 11.73 28.72
CA ASP A 549 -4.11 11.53 29.92
C ASP A 549 -4.70 10.12 30.00
N ILE A 550 -4.80 9.59 31.21
CA ILE A 550 -5.65 8.43 31.56
C ILE A 550 -6.38 8.70 32.88
N SER A 551 -7.49 7.99 33.10
CA SER A 551 -8.22 8.04 34.37
C SER A 551 -8.31 6.65 34.99
N LEU A 552 -7.96 6.54 36.26
CA LEU A 552 -8.19 5.36 37.09
C LEU A 552 -9.44 5.59 37.93
N MET A 553 -10.41 4.67 37.83
CA MET A 553 -11.49 4.55 38.81
C MET A 553 -11.13 3.46 39.81
N ALA A 554 -11.15 3.78 41.10
CA ALA A 554 -10.83 2.84 42.17
C ALA A 554 -11.88 2.91 43.28
N LEU A 555 -12.22 1.77 43.87
CA LEU A 555 -13.05 1.71 45.07
C LEU A 555 -12.15 1.95 46.29
N THR A 556 -12.61 2.77 47.23
CA THR A 556 -11.93 3.06 48.50
C THR A 556 -12.87 2.89 49.68
N GLY A 557 -12.35 2.48 50.84
CA GLY A 557 -13.16 2.38 52.06
C GLY A 557 -14.14 1.21 52.05
N ALA A 558 -13.88 0.16 51.27
CA ALA A 558 -14.84 -0.94 51.08
C ALA A 558 -14.72 -2.04 52.15
N ASN A 559 -13.61 -2.07 52.89
CA ASN A 559 -13.41 -3.05 53.95
C ASN A 559 -12.59 -2.45 55.11
N PRO A 560 -13.05 -1.39 55.78
CA PRO A 560 -12.29 -0.70 56.82
C PRO A 560 -12.10 -1.63 58.04
N MET A 561 -11.10 -2.50 57.98
CA MET A 561 -10.69 -3.26 59.15
C MET A 561 -9.94 -2.32 60.08
N ALA A 562 -10.19 -2.48 61.38
CA ALA A 562 -9.47 -1.71 62.38
C ALA A 562 -7.96 -2.03 62.25
N PRO A 563 -7.07 -1.01 62.36
CA PRO A 563 -5.63 -1.22 62.26
C PRO A 563 -5.20 -2.33 63.22
N GLN A 564 -4.67 -3.43 62.70
CA GLN A 564 -4.07 -4.47 63.54
C GLN A 564 -2.88 -3.86 64.29
N PRO A 565 -2.74 -4.11 65.61
CA PRO A 565 -1.54 -3.69 66.34
C PRO A 565 -0.31 -4.35 65.71
N PRO A 566 0.85 -3.70 65.72
CA PRO A 566 2.06 -4.28 65.14
C PRO A 566 2.35 -5.62 65.82
N ASP A 567 2.43 -6.68 65.01
CA ASP A 567 2.82 -8.00 65.49
C ASP A 567 4.23 -7.92 66.08
N PRO A 568 4.44 -8.20 67.39
CA PRO A 568 5.77 -8.18 67.99
C PRO A 568 6.67 -9.34 67.51
N THR A 569 6.20 -10.20 66.60
CA THR A 569 6.90 -11.42 66.19
C THR A 569 7.32 -11.47 64.71
N ALA A 570 7.48 -10.33 64.06
CA ALA A 570 8.29 -10.26 62.84
C ALA A 570 9.78 -10.50 63.19
N LEU A 571 10.14 -11.78 63.29
CA LEU A 571 11.52 -12.27 63.25
C LEU A 571 12.25 -11.58 62.10
N ALA A 572 13.40 -10.99 62.43
CA ALA A 572 14.35 -10.45 61.47
C ALA A 572 14.66 -11.51 60.39
N SER A 573 14.05 -11.36 59.22
CA SER A 573 14.66 -11.83 58.00
C SER A 573 15.64 -10.75 57.58
N THR A 574 16.92 -11.11 57.67
CA THR A 574 18.05 -10.38 57.12
C THR A 574 17.73 -9.81 55.74
N PRO A 575 18.24 -8.61 55.37
CA PRO A 575 18.15 -8.17 53.99
C PRO A 575 18.94 -9.16 53.14
N ALA A 576 18.23 -10.01 52.39
CA ALA A 576 18.81 -10.57 51.19
C ALA A 576 19.14 -9.35 50.32
N ALA A 577 20.41 -9.20 49.96
CA ALA A 577 20.81 -8.23 48.97
C ALA A 577 20.07 -8.56 47.67
N GLU A 578 18.93 -7.92 47.43
CA GLU A 578 18.38 -7.78 46.09
C GLU A 578 19.32 -6.84 45.35
N GLY A 579 20.33 -7.47 44.76
CA GLY A 579 21.13 -6.85 43.74
C GLY A 579 20.20 -6.26 42.69
N VAL A 580 20.52 -5.03 42.30
CA VAL A 580 20.14 -4.42 41.03
C VAL A 580 19.96 -5.52 40.00
N ILE A 581 18.71 -5.84 39.63
CA ILE A 581 18.45 -6.55 38.39
C ILE A 581 18.78 -5.52 37.31
N ALA A 582 20.04 -5.60 36.88
CA ALA A 582 20.48 -5.01 35.64
C ALA A 582 19.47 -5.43 34.57
N THR A 583 18.96 -4.42 33.86
CA THR A 583 18.50 -4.50 32.49
C THR A 583 18.86 -5.84 31.84
N GLN A 584 17.88 -6.71 31.63
CA GLN A 584 17.93 -7.58 30.47
C GLN A 584 17.73 -6.69 29.25
N LEU A 585 18.81 -6.02 28.87
CA LEU A 585 19.16 -5.94 27.46
C LEU A 585 19.06 -7.37 26.94
N ALA A 586 18.29 -7.59 25.87
CA ALA A 586 18.60 -8.71 25.00
C ALA A 586 20.12 -8.64 24.75
N PRO A 587 20.87 -9.73 24.95
CA PRO A 587 22.29 -9.69 24.70
C PRO A 587 22.48 -9.18 23.28
N THR A 588 23.41 -8.25 23.12
CA THR A 588 24.29 -8.23 21.95
C THR A 588 24.78 -9.66 21.76
N ALA A 589 24.02 -10.46 21.02
CA ALA A 589 24.51 -11.67 20.41
C ALA A 589 25.53 -11.18 19.38
N SER A 590 26.75 -11.07 19.88
CA SER A 590 27.99 -11.21 19.13
C SER A 590 27.72 -12.01 17.86
N LEU A 591 27.81 -11.32 16.73
CA LEU A 591 28.67 -11.69 15.61
C LEU A 591 28.97 -13.19 15.62
N ARG A 592 28.21 -13.97 14.84
CA ARG A 592 28.89 -15.08 14.16
C ARG A 592 29.87 -14.40 13.20
N PRO A 593 31.16 -14.75 13.20
CA PRO A 593 32.00 -14.34 12.10
C PRO A 593 31.39 -14.94 10.83
N PHE A 594 31.08 -14.09 9.85
CA PHE A 594 31.06 -14.50 8.46
C PHE A 594 32.50 -14.88 8.12
N ASP A 595 32.85 -16.13 8.45
CA ASP A 595 34.11 -16.69 7.99
C ASP A 595 33.97 -16.96 6.49
N VAL A 596 34.89 -16.32 5.79
CA VAL A 596 35.13 -16.41 4.37
C VAL A 596 35.43 -17.88 4.02
N GLN A 597 34.45 -18.59 3.47
CA GLN A 597 34.72 -19.68 2.53
C GLN A 597 33.85 -19.52 1.29
N ALA A 598 34.25 -18.52 0.50
CA ALA A 598 34.21 -18.66 -0.95
C ALA A 598 35.02 -19.91 -1.33
N CYS A 599 34.35 -21.05 -1.48
CA CYS A 599 34.86 -22.09 -2.37
C CYS A 599 34.55 -21.66 -3.80
N ILE A 600 35.47 -20.87 -4.36
CA ILE A 600 35.68 -20.84 -5.80
C ILE A 600 36.18 -22.24 -6.17
N LEU A 601 35.27 -23.12 -6.58
CA LEU A 601 35.66 -24.26 -7.40
C LEU A 601 35.78 -23.75 -8.84
N ASN A 602 36.96 -23.20 -9.14
CA ASN A 602 37.53 -23.40 -10.46
C ASN A 602 37.91 -24.87 -10.52
N ASP A 603 37.24 -25.62 -11.38
CA ASP A 603 37.93 -26.32 -12.46
C ASP A 603 36.91 -26.86 -13.47
N THR A 604 37.11 -26.46 -14.72
CA THR A 604 36.68 -27.21 -15.90
C THR A 604 37.58 -28.45 -16.03
N PRO A 605 37.17 -29.53 -16.70
CA PRO A 605 35.92 -29.80 -17.43
C PRO A 605 34.98 -30.80 -16.76
#